data_AF-A0A972UU84-F1
#
_entry.id   AF-A0A972UU84-F1
#
_cell.length_a   1.000
_cell.length_b   1.000
_cell.length_c   1.000
_cell.angle_alpha   90.00
_cell.angle_beta   90.00
_cell.angle_gamma   90.00
#
_symmetry.space_group_name_H-M   'P 1'
#
loop_
_entity.id
_entity.type
_entity.pdbx_description
1 polymer ?
#
loop_
_entity_poly.entity_id
_entity_poly.type
_entity_poly.pdbx_seq_one_letter_code
_entity_poly.pdbx_strand_id
1 'polypeptide(L)'
;MKNNIAKCGCDCKNCPTYKENIITDEDRLNCSKGWNKYLNIKLSPEKIRKCNGCSIPNNERKVYYLNCKVRKCAMVNEIKNCAYCTGFPCYELLEAHSLQKIQSAEEFISTSGKEISEEDFNLYIEPYLGLKHLNDIRQTLLKKEIIDFKKFLVKNKFASFSASKDYPKELEIIYNLLKNICNENNISYSKLQTLQHKRKQLLKLLWIFILYGDYNNNSKILSISSKSFLKHKITAMYETLIMYFNDLKKNNIFCEIIPLQKTNWLTPRGGLRKDGWQIDVAFGGLLKKPKTIKNFKDYLVRLEKKYGKNAFRYFNNADLRIMMN
;
A
#
# COMPACT_ATOMS: atom_id res chain seq x y z
N MET A 1 4.73 34.34 -6.36
CA MET A 1 4.44 33.45 -5.21
C MET A 1 5.57 32.43 -5.08
N LYS A 2 6.41 32.53 -4.05
CA LYS A 2 7.58 31.67 -3.82
C LYS A 2 7.39 30.85 -2.53
N ASN A 3 6.33 30.04 -2.44
CA ASN A 3 6.26 29.00 -1.41
C ASN A 3 6.91 27.73 -1.96
N ASN A 4 7.83 27.15 -1.19
CA ASN A 4 8.52 25.92 -1.55
C ASN A 4 7.57 24.74 -1.32
N ILE A 5 6.60 24.58 -2.22
CA ILE A 5 5.59 23.53 -2.14
C ILE A 5 6.18 22.21 -2.63
N ALA A 6 6.06 21.18 -1.79
CA ALA A 6 6.55 19.85 -2.07
C ALA A 6 5.83 19.21 -3.26
N LYS A 7 6.38 18.10 -3.79
CA LYS A 7 5.75 17.31 -4.85
C LYS A 7 4.34 16.86 -4.47
N CYS A 8 4.10 16.54 -3.20
CA CYS A 8 2.80 16.13 -2.64
C CYS A 8 1.93 17.30 -2.13
N GLY A 9 2.42 18.54 -2.18
CA GLY A 9 1.68 19.72 -1.73
C GLY A 9 2.04 20.24 -0.35
N CYS A 10 2.80 19.50 0.48
CA CYS A 10 3.22 20.04 1.77
C CYS A 10 4.01 21.36 1.59
N ASP A 11 3.70 22.37 2.39
CA ASP A 11 4.47 23.61 2.41
C ASP A 11 5.78 23.38 3.17
N CYS A 12 6.87 23.18 2.42
CA CYS A 12 8.16 22.97 3.06
C CYS A 12 8.63 24.24 3.77
N LYS A 13 8.24 25.43 3.31
CA LYS A 13 8.71 26.69 3.90
C LYS A 13 8.20 26.85 5.33
N ASN A 14 6.96 26.45 5.58
CA ASN A 14 6.33 26.57 6.90
C ASN A 14 6.48 25.29 7.75
N CYS A 15 7.09 24.23 7.21
CA CYS A 15 7.29 22.99 7.94
C CYS A 15 8.29 23.17 9.11
N PRO A 16 7.96 22.74 10.34
CA PRO A 16 8.85 22.87 11.50
C PRO A 16 10.20 22.15 11.36
N THR A 17 10.32 21.19 10.44
CA THR A 17 11.57 20.43 10.22
C THR A 17 12.37 20.90 9.01
N TYR A 18 11.89 21.93 8.29
CA TYR A 18 12.64 22.48 7.17
C TYR A 18 13.96 23.07 7.65
N LYS A 19 15.01 22.92 6.85
CA LYS A 19 16.40 23.25 7.21
C LYS A 19 16.59 24.67 7.76
N GLU A 20 15.75 25.62 7.35
CA GLU A 20 15.76 27.02 7.76
C GLU A 20 14.99 27.25 9.07
N ASN A 21 14.07 26.35 9.44
CA ASN A 21 13.20 26.50 10.62
C ASN A 21 13.68 25.70 11.84
N ILE A 22 14.54 24.70 11.65
CA ILE A 22 15.00 23.82 12.74
C ILE A 22 16.49 23.99 13.05
N ILE A 23 16.79 25.05 13.79
CA ILE A 23 18.15 25.50 14.07
C ILE A 23 18.60 24.95 15.42
N THR A 24 17.84 25.24 16.47
CA THR A 24 18.16 24.98 17.88
C THR A 24 17.60 23.65 18.39
N ASP A 25 18.01 23.25 19.59
CA ASP A 25 17.41 22.10 20.28
C ASP A 25 16.00 22.41 20.79
N GLU A 26 15.68 23.68 21.05
CA GLU A 26 14.33 24.13 21.38
C GLU A 26 13.37 23.93 20.20
N ASP A 27 13.80 24.24 18.96
CA ASP A 27 13.00 23.99 17.75
C ASP A 27 12.67 22.49 17.62
N ARG A 28 13.65 21.63 17.91
CA ARG A 28 13.47 20.17 17.91
C ARG A 28 12.50 19.74 19.00
N LEU A 29 12.61 20.30 20.20
CA LEU A 29 11.72 20.00 21.31
C LEU A 29 10.28 20.41 20.99
N ASN A 30 10.07 21.60 20.45
CA ASN A 30 8.75 22.12 20.07
C ASN A 30 8.14 21.28 18.95
N CYS A 31 8.91 20.96 17.90
CA CYS A 31 8.46 20.07 16.83
C CYS A 31 8.06 18.68 17.37
N SER A 32 8.89 18.08 18.23
CA SER A 32 8.61 16.80 18.89
C SER A 32 7.29 16.86 19.69
N LYS A 33 7.09 17.91 20.49
CA LYS A 33 5.88 18.10 21.30
C LYS A 33 4.64 18.26 20.43
N GLY A 34 4.67 19.14 19.43
CA GLY A 34 3.54 19.38 18.52
C GLY A 34 3.16 18.14 17.71
N TRP A 35 4.15 17.44 17.15
CA TRP A 35 3.92 16.19 16.40
C TRP A 35 3.37 15.06 17.27
N ASN A 36 3.85 14.92 18.51
CA ASN A 36 3.28 13.95 19.43
C ASN A 36 1.83 14.33 19.80
N LYS A 37 1.59 15.58 20.18
CA LYS A 37 0.28 16.08 20.59
C LYS A 37 -0.76 15.92 19.48
N TYR A 38 -0.48 16.41 18.28
CA TYR A 38 -1.48 16.50 17.22
C TYR A 38 -1.46 15.30 16.26
N LEU A 39 -0.29 14.77 15.94
CA LEU A 39 -0.14 13.71 14.92
C LEU A 39 0.11 12.32 15.51
N ASN A 40 0.21 12.20 16.84
CA ASN A 40 0.61 10.97 17.54
C ASN A 40 1.98 10.42 17.08
N ILE A 41 2.83 11.27 16.51
CA ILE A 41 4.17 10.90 16.07
C ILE A 41 5.13 11.05 17.26
N LYS A 42 5.50 9.91 17.86
CA LYS A 42 6.43 9.86 18.99
C LYS A 42 7.87 9.76 18.48
N LEU A 43 8.52 10.90 18.29
CA LEU A 43 9.91 10.99 17.87
C LEU A 43 10.67 11.87 18.88
N SER A 44 11.80 11.40 19.39
CA SER A 44 12.58 12.23 20.32
C SER A 44 13.23 13.42 19.59
N PRO A 45 13.42 14.58 20.24
CA PRO A 45 13.98 15.78 19.62
C PRO A 45 15.31 15.50 18.90
N GLU A 46 16.18 14.67 19.47
CA GLU A 46 17.51 14.33 18.94
C GLU A 46 17.43 13.46 17.68
N LYS A 47 16.26 12.90 17.35
CA LYS A 47 16.01 12.15 16.11
C LYS A 47 15.39 13.01 15.02
N ILE A 48 14.93 14.22 15.34
CA ILE A 48 14.40 15.15 14.34
C ILE A 48 15.58 15.73 13.56
N ARG A 49 15.51 15.63 12.22
CA ARG A 49 16.58 16.00 11.30
C ARG A 49 16.13 17.16 10.41
N LYS A 50 17.07 18.06 10.10
CA LYS A 50 16.90 19.12 9.09
C LYS A 50 16.49 18.51 7.75
N CYS A 51 15.30 18.87 7.28
CA CYS A 51 14.79 18.46 5.98
C CYS A 51 15.13 19.53 4.93
N ASN A 52 15.77 19.08 3.85
CA ASN A 52 16.10 19.96 2.73
C ASN A 52 14.92 20.21 1.76
N GLY A 53 13.78 19.55 1.99
CA GLY A 53 12.66 19.52 1.05
C GLY A 53 12.84 18.47 -0.05
N CYS A 54 11.75 18.19 -0.76
CA CYS A 54 11.73 17.11 -1.76
C CYS A 54 12.29 17.52 -3.14
N SER A 55 12.48 18.81 -3.40
CA SER A 55 12.93 19.33 -4.70
C SER A 55 14.43 19.14 -4.93
N ILE A 56 15.20 18.85 -3.88
CA ILE A 56 16.65 18.62 -3.97
C ILE A 56 16.93 17.29 -4.71
N PRO A 57 17.98 17.23 -5.56
CA PRO A 57 18.49 15.99 -6.14
C PRO A 57 18.76 14.87 -5.12
N ASN A 58 18.75 13.62 -5.58
CA ASN A 58 18.92 12.46 -4.67
C ASN A 58 20.31 12.39 -4.04
N ASN A 59 21.36 12.71 -4.80
CA ASN A 59 22.76 12.72 -4.36
C ASN A 59 23.04 13.81 -3.30
N GLU A 60 22.26 14.87 -3.25
CA GLU A 60 22.40 15.98 -2.30
C GLU A 60 21.49 15.84 -1.06
N ARG A 61 20.70 14.75 -0.98
CA ARG A 61 19.73 14.55 0.09
C ARG A 61 20.40 13.99 1.34
N LYS A 62 20.51 14.83 2.38
CA LYS A 62 21.05 14.43 3.70
C LYS A 62 20.10 13.54 4.51
N VAL A 63 18.79 13.61 4.26
CA VAL A 63 17.77 12.84 4.99
C VAL A 63 17.17 11.76 4.09
N TYR A 64 17.53 10.51 4.35
CA TYR A 64 17.17 9.33 3.57
C TYR A 64 15.70 8.87 3.71
N TYR A 65 14.93 9.41 4.67
CA TYR A 65 13.68 8.78 5.14
C TYR A 65 12.51 8.68 4.16
N LEU A 66 12.61 9.11 2.91
CA LEU A 66 11.45 9.09 2.01
C LEU A 66 11.83 8.50 0.67
N ASN A 67 11.80 7.16 0.60
CA ASN A 67 11.48 6.40 -0.61
C ASN A 67 10.02 6.70 -1.04
N CYS A 68 9.67 7.98 -1.14
CA CYS A 68 8.32 8.44 -1.43
C CYS A 68 8.03 8.27 -2.93
N LYS A 69 7.03 7.44 -3.20
CA LYS A 69 6.56 7.14 -4.56
C LYS A 69 6.00 8.36 -5.28
N VAL A 70 5.34 9.28 -4.55
CA VAL A 70 4.80 10.53 -5.11
C VAL A 70 5.94 11.43 -5.61
N ARG A 71 6.98 11.63 -4.80
CA ARG A 71 8.17 12.40 -5.21
C ARG A 71 8.83 11.79 -6.44
N LYS A 72 9.11 10.48 -6.41
CA LYS A 72 9.75 9.79 -7.54
C LYS A 72 8.89 9.90 -8.81
N CYS A 73 7.58 9.77 -8.68
CA CYS A 73 6.64 9.95 -9.80
C CYS A 73 6.71 11.37 -10.38
N ALA A 74 6.67 12.40 -9.53
CA ALA A 74 6.80 13.78 -10.00
C ALA A 74 8.16 14.07 -10.66
N MET A 75 9.25 13.49 -10.14
CA MET A 75 10.59 13.62 -10.76
C MET A 75 10.66 12.93 -12.13
N VAL A 76 10.13 11.71 -12.23
CA VAL A 76 10.09 10.96 -13.49
C VAL A 76 9.29 11.72 -14.55
N ASN A 77 8.21 12.39 -14.14
CA ASN A 77 7.39 13.23 -15.02
C ASN A 77 7.94 14.66 -15.21
N GLU A 78 9.06 15.01 -14.57
CA GLU A 78 9.70 16.33 -14.66
C GLU A 78 8.76 17.51 -14.28
N ILE A 79 7.78 17.25 -13.40
CA ILE A 79 6.82 18.25 -12.95
C ILE A 79 7.22 18.90 -11.63
N LYS A 80 6.85 20.18 -11.44
CA LYS A 80 7.13 20.94 -10.22
C LYS A 80 6.50 20.30 -8.99
N ASN A 81 5.22 19.93 -9.07
CA ASN A 81 4.51 19.14 -8.06
C ASN A 81 3.29 18.47 -8.73
N CYS A 82 2.52 17.69 -7.97
CA CYS A 82 1.39 16.95 -8.53
C CYS A 82 0.29 17.81 -9.15
N ALA A 83 0.17 19.11 -8.82
CA ALA A 83 -0.82 20.00 -9.44
C ALA A 83 -0.59 20.17 -10.95
N TYR A 84 0.61 19.89 -11.46
CA TYR A 84 0.93 19.99 -12.90
C TYR A 84 0.65 18.69 -13.66
N CYS A 85 0.12 17.66 -13.01
CA CYS A 85 -0.14 16.35 -13.63
C CYS A 85 -1.59 16.26 -14.15
N THR A 86 -1.82 15.65 -15.31
CA THR A 86 -3.19 15.32 -15.78
C THR A 86 -3.92 14.37 -14.84
N GLY A 87 -3.21 13.47 -14.17
CA GLY A 87 -3.78 12.49 -13.23
C GLY A 87 -4.04 13.04 -11.83
N PHE A 88 -4.02 14.35 -11.62
CA PHE A 88 -4.29 14.96 -10.31
C PHE A 88 -5.79 15.15 -10.05
N PRO A 89 -6.28 14.83 -8.84
CA PRO A 89 -5.62 14.03 -7.80
C PRO A 89 -5.68 12.53 -8.11
N CYS A 90 -4.60 11.79 -7.83
CA CYS A 90 -4.57 10.33 -7.93
C CYS A 90 -4.60 9.68 -6.54
N TYR A 91 -5.04 8.41 -6.48
CA TYR A 91 -5.10 7.63 -5.24
C TYR A 91 -3.77 7.62 -4.47
N GLU A 92 -2.62 7.42 -5.15
CA GLU A 92 -1.33 7.42 -4.48
C GLU A 92 -0.93 8.75 -3.84
N LEU A 93 -1.43 9.86 -4.37
CA LEU A 93 -1.26 11.18 -3.78
C LEU A 93 -2.16 11.32 -2.56
N LEU A 94 -3.45 11.02 -2.69
CA LEU A 94 -4.45 11.12 -1.62
C LEU A 94 -4.05 10.34 -0.36
N GLU A 95 -3.35 9.22 -0.55
CA GLU A 95 -2.86 8.34 0.52
C GLU A 95 -1.38 8.57 0.87
N ALA A 96 -0.80 9.73 0.52
CA ALA A 96 0.61 10.02 0.80
C ALA A 96 0.90 10.14 2.31
N HIS A 97 -0.03 10.71 3.08
CA HIS A 97 -0.01 10.79 4.54
C HIS A 97 -1.40 11.14 5.09
N SER A 98 -1.60 11.01 6.40
CA SER A 98 -2.90 11.19 7.07
C SER A 98 -3.52 12.57 6.88
N LEU A 99 -2.71 13.63 6.86
CA LEU A 99 -3.19 15.01 6.69
C LEU A 99 -3.44 15.42 5.23
N GLN A 100 -3.16 14.56 4.25
CA GLN A 100 -3.14 14.96 2.84
C GLN A 100 -4.49 15.53 2.39
N LYS A 101 -5.59 14.96 2.87
CA LYS A 101 -6.96 15.29 2.46
C LYS A 101 -7.62 16.37 3.29
N ILE A 102 -7.08 16.70 4.47
CA ILE A 102 -7.63 17.75 5.34
C ILE A 102 -7.55 19.10 4.62
N GLN A 103 -8.59 19.92 4.77
CA GLN A 103 -8.70 21.24 4.13
C GLN A 103 -8.70 22.39 5.14
N SER A 104 -9.12 22.17 6.39
CA SER A 104 -9.23 23.23 7.40
C SER A 104 -9.01 22.75 8.84
N ALA A 105 -8.99 23.69 9.79
CA ALA A 105 -8.90 23.41 11.22
C ALA A 105 -10.14 22.67 11.72
N GLU A 106 -11.33 23.05 11.26
CA GLU A 106 -12.60 22.41 11.61
C GLU A 106 -12.62 20.95 11.17
N GLU A 107 -12.17 20.66 9.95
CA GLU A 107 -12.06 19.28 9.46
C GLU A 107 -11.01 18.47 10.23
N PHE A 108 -9.89 19.10 10.60
CA PHE A 108 -8.89 18.45 11.45
C PHE A 108 -9.49 18.08 12.82
N ILE A 109 -10.19 19.01 13.47
CA ILE A 109 -10.82 18.79 14.77
C ILE A 109 -11.88 17.68 14.66
N SER A 110 -12.75 17.73 13.65
CA SER A 110 -13.83 16.76 13.48
C SER A 110 -13.31 15.34 13.19
N THR A 111 -12.20 15.22 12.44
CA THR A 111 -11.63 13.92 12.07
C THR A 111 -10.71 13.34 13.14
N SER A 112 -9.99 14.19 13.87
CA SER A 112 -9.02 13.74 14.88
C SER A 112 -9.57 13.73 16.31
N GLY A 113 -10.64 14.47 16.59
CA GLY A 113 -11.17 14.72 17.92
C GLY A 113 -10.26 15.57 18.81
N LYS A 114 -9.26 16.25 18.22
CA LYS A 114 -8.28 17.05 18.96
C LYS A 114 -8.56 18.54 18.76
N GLU A 115 -8.79 19.23 19.87
CA GLU A 115 -8.77 20.69 19.89
C GLU A 115 -7.38 21.22 19.56
N ILE A 116 -7.33 22.36 18.87
CA ILE A 116 -6.10 23.00 18.43
C ILE A 116 -6.32 24.51 18.32
N SER A 117 -5.32 25.31 18.75
CA SER A 117 -5.33 26.76 18.53
C SER A 117 -4.99 27.09 17.08
N GLU A 118 -5.33 28.30 16.63
CA GLU A 118 -4.97 28.77 15.30
C GLU A 118 -3.44 28.76 15.07
N GLU A 119 -2.67 29.22 16.07
CA GLU A 119 -1.21 29.21 16.03
C GLU A 119 -0.64 27.79 15.85
N ASP A 120 -1.10 26.83 16.66
CA ASP A 120 -0.63 25.46 16.57
C ASP A 120 -1.10 24.79 15.27
N PHE A 121 -2.29 25.12 14.77
CA PHE A 121 -2.77 24.62 13.48
C PHE A 121 -1.85 25.08 12.36
N ASN A 122 -1.54 26.38 12.30
CA ASN A 122 -0.66 26.97 11.30
C ASN A 122 0.77 26.40 11.35
N LEU A 123 1.24 25.99 12.54
CA LEU A 123 2.59 25.46 12.71
C LEU A 123 2.68 23.94 12.45
N TYR A 124 1.70 23.16 12.93
CA TYR A 124 1.81 21.70 12.99
C TYR A 124 0.89 20.95 12.04
N ILE A 125 -0.14 21.59 11.48
CA ILE A 125 -1.13 20.94 10.61
C ILE A 125 -1.14 21.55 9.20
N GLU A 126 -1.31 22.86 9.10
CA GLU A 126 -1.41 23.63 7.85
C GLU A 126 -0.32 23.27 6.83
N PRO A 127 0.98 23.18 7.22
CA PRO A 127 2.04 22.87 6.27
C PRO A 127 1.90 21.50 5.61
N TYR A 128 1.06 20.62 6.15
CA TYR A 128 0.80 19.27 5.64
C TYR A 128 -0.55 19.15 4.92
N LEU A 129 -1.30 20.23 4.69
CA LEU A 129 -2.56 20.19 3.92
C LEU A 129 -2.28 20.08 2.41
N GLY A 130 -1.64 18.99 2.02
CA GLY A 130 -1.04 18.86 0.69
C GLY A 130 -2.05 18.98 -0.45
N LEU A 131 -3.25 18.41 -0.32
CA LEU A 131 -4.26 18.49 -1.37
C LEU A 131 -4.81 19.92 -1.50
N LYS A 132 -5.01 20.63 -0.39
CA LYS A 132 -5.42 22.05 -0.36
C LYS A 132 -4.45 22.90 -1.18
N HIS A 133 -3.16 22.87 -0.83
CA HIS A 133 -2.15 23.66 -1.54
C HIS A 133 -2.02 23.31 -3.02
N LEU A 134 -2.14 22.03 -3.38
CA LEU A 134 -2.09 21.62 -4.78
C LEU A 134 -3.32 22.08 -5.56
N ASN A 135 -4.51 22.10 -4.94
CA ASN A 135 -5.71 22.65 -5.56
C ASN A 135 -5.56 24.15 -5.83
N ASP A 136 -5.05 24.91 -4.86
CA ASP A 136 -4.79 26.34 -5.01
C ASP A 136 -3.83 26.60 -6.16
N ILE A 137 -2.74 25.84 -6.25
CA ILE A 137 -1.82 25.91 -7.39
C ILE A 137 -2.54 25.55 -8.68
N ARG A 138 -3.30 24.44 -8.72
CA ARG A 138 -3.97 23.92 -9.92
C ARG A 138 -4.91 24.96 -10.54
N GLN A 139 -5.62 25.73 -9.71
CA GLN A 139 -6.53 26.79 -10.18
C GLN A 139 -5.82 27.91 -10.94
N THR A 140 -4.54 28.14 -10.65
CA THR A 140 -3.73 29.17 -11.32
C THR A 140 -3.04 28.71 -12.60
N LEU A 141 -3.04 27.39 -12.90
CA LEU A 141 -2.32 26.84 -14.04
C LEU A 141 -3.09 26.98 -15.35
N LEU A 142 -2.38 27.35 -16.42
CA LEU A 142 -2.91 27.25 -17.77
C LEU A 142 -2.97 25.78 -18.21
N LYS A 143 -3.90 25.45 -19.11
CA LYS A 143 -4.02 24.09 -19.68
C LYS A 143 -2.70 23.55 -20.24
N LYS A 144 -1.88 24.42 -20.87
CA LYS A 144 -0.57 24.06 -21.44
C LYS A 144 0.50 23.70 -20.39
N GLU A 145 0.32 24.11 -19.14
CA GLU A 145 1.24 23.78 -18.03
C GLU A 145 0.89 22.44 -17.38
N ILE A 146 -0.28 21.87 -17.70
CA ILE A 146 -0.71 20.56 -17.21
C ILE A 146 -0.16 19.50 -18.17
N ILE A 147 0.71 18.65 -17.65
CA ILE A 147 1.48 17.66 -18.41
C ILE A 147 0.92 16.26 -18.15
N ASP A 148 0.81 15.46 -19.21
CA ASP A 148 0.45 14.05 -19.06
C ASP A 148 1.57 13.25 -18.39
N PHE A 149 1.21 12.33 -17.51
CA PHE A 149 2.21 11.50 -16.84
C PHE A 149 2.73 10.41 -17.77
N LYS A 150 4.04 10.14 -17.71
CA LYS A 150 4.71 9.01 -18.35
C LYS A 150 4.01 7.71 -17.95
N LYS A 151 3.64 6.91 -18.95
CA LYS A 151 2.92 5.65 -18.77
C LYS A 151 3.89 4.49 -18.50
N PHE A 152 3.55 3.67 -17.52
CA PHE A 152 4.32 2.50 -17.14
C PHE A 152 3.47 1.23 -17.22
N LEU A 153 4.15 0.08 -17.24
CA LEU A 153 3.53 -1.23 -17.15
C LEU A 153 4.24 -2.09 -16.10
N VAL A 154 3.49 -2.94 -15.42
CA VAL A 154 4.06 -3.86 -14.42
C VAL A 154 4.81 -5.00 -15.14
N LYS A 155 6.14 -4.94 -15.17
CA LYS A 155 6.98 -6.02 -15.74
C LYS A 155 7.18 -7.14 -14.70
N ASN A 156 6.34 -8.15 -14.73
CA ASN A 156 6.53 -9.38 -13.95
C ASN A 156 7.25 -10.43 -14.79
N LYS A 157 8.24 -11.12 -14.21
CA LYS A 157 8.90 -12.27 -14.85
C LYS A 157 8.04 -13.51 -14.62
N PHE A 158 7.48 -14.06 -15.68
CA PHE A 158 6.72 -15.31 -15.64
C PHE A 158 7.51 -16.43 -16.30
N ALA A 159 7.43 -17.64 -15.75
CA ALA A 159 7.88 -18.81 -16.48
C ALA A 159 7.00 -19.02 -17.72
N SER A 160 7.60 -19.52 -18.81
CA SER A 160 6.85 -19.90 -19.99
C SER A 160 5.87 -21.01 -19.62
N PHE A 161 4.60 -20.77 -19.93
CA PHE A 161 3.53 -21.76 -19.84
C PHE A 161 2.95 -21.89 -21.24
N SER A 162 3.39 -22.89 -21.99
CA SER A 162 2.76 -23.27 -23.24
C SER A 162 1.64 -24.24 -22.90
N ALA A 163 0.38 -23.85 -23.10
CA ALA A 163 -0.72 -24.81 -23.05
C ALA A 163 -0.55 -25.81 -24.21
N SER A 164 0.23 -26.87 -24.03
CA SER A 164 0.17 -28.04 -24.91
C SER A 164 -1.19 -28.73 -24.73
N LYS A 165 -1.54 -29.66 -25.64
CA LYS A 165 -2.76 -30.47 -25.56
C LYS A 165 -2.89 -31.29 -24.26
N ASP A 166 -1.82 -31.41 -23.47
CA ASP A 166 -1.75 -32.29 -22.29
C ASP A 166 -1.92 -31.57 -20.94
N TYR A 167 -2.12 -30.24 -20.91
CA TYR A 167 -2.31 -29.54 -19.63
C TYR A 167 -3.76 -29.66 -19.12
N PRO A 168 -3.97 -30.02 -17.83
CA PRO A 168 -5.27 -29.86 -17.20
C PRO A 168 -5.71 -28.39 -17.27
N LYS A 169 -6.93 -28.14 -17.76
CA LYS A 169 -7.53 -26.79 -17.85
C LYS A 169 -7.46 -26.02 -16.52
N GLU A 170 -7.46 -26.74 -15.40
CA GLU A 170 -7.32 -26.17 -14.06
C GLU A 170 -5.98 -25.45 -13.83
N LEU A 171 -4.88 -25.93 -14.41
CA LEU A 171 -3.55 -25.30 -14.28
C LEU A 171 -3.47 -23.99 -15.07
N GLU A 172 -4.12 -23.93 -16.23
CA GLU A 172 -4.23 -22.69 -17.00
C GLU A 172 -4.99 -21.60 -16.22
N ILE A 173 -6.08 -21.98 -15.54
CA ILE A 173 -6.83 -21.07 -14.66
C ILE A 173 -5.93 -20.52 -13.55
N ILE A 174 -5.12 -21.37 -12.91
CA ILE A 174 -4.17 -20.95 -11.86
C ILE A 174 -3.09 -20.03 -12.43
N TYR A 175 -2.50 -20.38 -13.58
CA TYR A 175 -1.48 -19.55 -14.24
C TYR A 175 -2.02 -18.15 -14.57
N ASN A 176 -3.21 -18.08 -15.16
CA ASN A 176 -3.86 -16.81 -15.52
C ASN A 176 -4.19 -15.97 -14.28
N LEU A 177 -4.67 -16.58 -13.19
CA LEU A 177 -4.85 -15.90 -11.91
C LEU A 177 -3.53 -15.25 -11.44
N LEU A 178 -2.45 -16.03 -11.36
CA LEU A 178 -1.15 -15.54 -10.88
C LEU A 178 -0.57 -14.47 -11.80
N LYS A 179 -0.82 -14.55 -13.10
CA LYS A 179 -0.40 -13.55 -14.08
C LYS A 179 -1.16 -12.24 -13.94
N ASN A 180 -2.46 -12.28 -13.65
CA ASN A 180 -3.33 -11.11 -13.64
C ASN A 180 -3.28 -10.28 -12.35
N ILE A 181 -2.91 -10.88 -11.21
CA ILE A 181 -2.81 -10.15 -9.94
C ILE A 181 -1.88 -8.94 -10.04
N CYS A 182 -2.42 -7.74 -9.84
CA CYS A 182 -1.69 -6.47 -9.94
C CYS A 182 -0.94 -6.30 -11.28
N ASN A 183 -1.46 -6.86 -12.37
CA ASN A 183 -0.92 -6.67 -13.71
C ASN A 183 -1.72 -5.60 -14.45
N GLU A 184 -1.31 -4.34 -14.27
CA GLU A 184 -1.90 -3.18 -14.92
C GLU A 184 -0.89 -2.53 -15.88
N ASN A 185 -1.39 -1.89 -16.94
CA ASN A 185 -0.64 -1.10 -17.89
C ASN A 185 -1.15 0.34 -17.92
N ASN A 186 -0.43 1.22 -18.62
CA ASN A 186 -0.80 2.65 -18.74
C ASN A 186 -0.96 3.38 -17.40
N ILE A 187 -0.19 2.96 -16.39
CA ILE A 187 -0.26 3.48 -15.02
C ILE A 187 0.83 4.52 -14.76
N SER A 188 0.64 5.36 -13.74
CA SER A 188 1.67 6.28 -13.25
C SER A 188 2.83 5.53 -12.55
N TYR A 189 3.98 6.19 -12.41
CA TYR A 189 5.12 5.61 -11.69
C TYR A 189 4.80 5.32 -10.21
N SER A 190 4.04 6.18 -9.53
CA SER A 190 3.63 5.94 -8.14
C SER A 190 2.73 4.70 -8.02
N LYS A 191 1.79 4.53 -8.96
CA LYS A 191 0.93 3.34 -9.04
C LYS A 191 1.75 2.08 -9.35
N LEU A 192 2.73 2.15 -10.25
CA LEU A 192 3.67 1.05 -10.52
C LEU A 192 4.34 0.56 -9.24
N GLN A 193 4.90 1.47 -8.43
CA GLN A 193 5.54 1.11 -7.16
C GLN A 193 4.54 0.51 -6.16
N THR A 194 3.31 1.05 -6.08
CA THR A 194 2.24 0.48 -5.26
C THR A 194 1.94 -0.96 -5.67
N LEU A 195 1.70 -1.21 -6.96
CA LEU A 195 1.36 -2.54 -7.48
C LEU A 195 2.48 -3.56 -7.30
N GLN A 196 3.74 -3.17 -7.50
CA GLN A 196 4.88 -4.05 -7.28
C GLN A 196 4.98 -4.51 -5.81
N HIS A 197 4.80 -3.61 -4.85
CA HIS A 197 4.79 -3.97 -3.43
C HIS A 197 3.58 -4.85 -3.09
N LYS A 198 2.40 -4.43 -3.58
CA LYS A 198 1.10 -5.07 -3.28
C LYS A 198 1.01 -6.49 -3.80
N ARG A 199 1.48 -6.74 -5.04
CA ARG A 199 1.49 -8.06 -5.67
C ARG A 199 2.10 -9.12 -4.75
N LYS A 200 3.27 -8.84 -4.18
CA LYS A 200 3.97 -9.77 -3.28
C LYS A 200 3.11 -10.13 -2.06
N GLN A 201 2.37 -9.19 -1.50
CA GLN A 201 1.52 -9.42 -0.34
C GLN A 201 0.27 -10.23 -0.71
N LEU A 202 -0.38 -9.90 -1.82
CA LEU A 202 -1.53 -10.67 -2.32
C LEU A 202 -1.17 -12.12 -2.63
N LEU A 203 0.00 -12.34 -3.25
CA LEU A 203 0.50 -13.69 -3.49
C LEU A 203 0.81 -14.43 -2.19
N LYS A 204 1.41 -13.77 -1.19
CA LYS A 204 1.60 -14.40 0.13
C LYS A 204 0.27 -14.77 0.81
N LEU A 205 -0.76 -13.94 0.69
CA LEU A 205 -2.10 -14.28 1.20
C LEU A 205 -2.65 -15.52 0.49
N LEU A 206 -2.59 -15.56 -0.85
CA LEU A 206 -3.03 -16.74 -1.60
C LEU A 206 -2.26 -18.00 -1.26
N TRP A 207 -0.94 -17.89 -1.10
CA TRP A 207 -0.08 -18.98 -0.66
C TRP A 207 -0.57 -19.55 0.66
N ILE A 208 -0.84 -18.67 1.64
CA ILE A 208 -1.28 -19.08 2.97
C ILE A 208 -2.67 -19.71 2.93
N PHE A 209 -3.61 -19.05 2.26
CA PHE A 209 -4.99 -19.53 2.17
C PHE A 209 -5.00 -20.94 1.58
N ILE A 210 -4.40 -21.13 0.39
CA ILE A 210 -4.46 -22.41 -0.31
C ILE A 210 -3.74 -23.54 0.46
N LEU A 211 -2.57 -23.27 1.08
CA LEU A 211 -1.81 -24.32 1.77
C LEU A 211 -2.38 -24.67 3.14
N TYR A 212 -2.70 -23.67 3.95
CA TYR A 212 -2.97 -23.84 5.38
C TYR A 212 -4.42 -23.59 5.77
N GLY A 213 -5.28 -23.30 4.79
CA GLY A 213 -6.71 -23.28 5.00
C GLY A 213 -7.35 -24.66 4.88
N ASP A 214 -8.37 -24.85 5.70
CA ASP A 214 -9.21 -26.04 5.72
C ASP A 214 -10.37 -25.84 4.75
N TYR A 215 -10.40 -26.61 3.68
CA TYR A 215 -11.44 -26.52 2.66
C TYR A 215 -12.64 -27.37 3.03
N ASN A 216 -13.81 -26.75 3.17
CA ASN A 216 -15.07 -27.42 3.41
C ASN A 216 -15.77 -27.67 2.06
N ASN A 217 -15.92 -28.95 1.69
CA ASN A 217 -16.55 -29.34 0.42
C ASN A 217 -18.03 -28.92 0.31
N ASN A 218 -18.75 -28.86 1.44
CA ASN A 218 -20.18 -28.54 1.45
C ASN A 218 -20.41 -27.05 1.23
N SER A 219 -19.73 -26.20 2.02
CA SER A 219 -19.85 -24.75 1.89
C SER A 219 -19.01 -24.17 0.75
N LYS A 220 -18.03 -24.94 0.23
CA LYS A 220 -17.03 -24.51 -0.76
C LYS A 220 -16.18 -23.33 -0.28
N ILE A 221 -16.05 -23.18 1.03
CA ILE A 221 -15.27 -22.15 1.71
C ILE A 221 -13.98 -22.78 2.22
N LEU A 222 -12.90 -22.02 2.11
CA LEU A 222 -11.63 -22.31 2.76
C LEU A 222 -11.52 -21.41 4.00
N SER A 223 -11.40 -22.01 5.18
CA SER A 223 -11.27 -21.27 6.44
C SER A 223 -9.85 -21.39 6.98
N ILE A 224 -9.28 -20.27 7.44
CA ILE A 224 -7.98 -20.26 8.11
C ILE A 224 -8.09 -19.63 9.50
N SER A 225 -7.65 -20.39 10.51
CA SER A 225 -7.61 -19.90 11.88
C SER A 225 -6.60 -18.76 12.08
N SER A 226 -6.91 -17.86 13.00
CA SER A 226 -6.00 -16.79 13.46
C SER A 226 -4.60 -17.28 13.78
N LYS A 227 -4.47 -18.40 14.51
CA LYS A 227 -3.17 -19.01 14.87
C LYS A 227 -2.37 -19.45 13.62
N SER A 228 -3.03 -20.09 12.66
CA SER A 228 -2.40 -20.52 11.41
C SER A 228 -1.95 -19.30 10.60
N PHE A 229 -2.82 -18.31 10.43
CA PHE A 229 -2.53 -17.10 9.67
C PHE A 229 -1.34 -16.32 10.25
N LEU A 230 -1.33 -16.08 11.56
CA LEU A 230 -0.31 -15.24 12.21
C LEU A 230 1.09 -15.87 12.20
N LYS A 231 1.21 -17.19 12.07
CA LYS A 231 2.50 -17.90 11.98
C LYS A 231 3.36 -17.41 10.80
N HIS A 232 2.73 -16.87 9.75
CA HIS A 232 3.40 -16.46 8.52
C HIS A 232 3.87 -15.00 8.50
N LYS A 233 3.72 -14.26 9.62
CA LYS A 233 4.23 -12.90 9.80
C LYS A 233 3.79 -11.93 8.68
N ILE A 234 2.57 -12.09 8.16
CA ILE A 234 1.91 -11.07 7.33
C ILE A 234 1.32 -10.00 8.26
N THR A 235 1.11 -8.79 7.74
CA THR A 235 0.38 -7.75 8.45
C THR A 235 -0.95 -8.28 8.98
N ALA A 236 -1.20 -8.01 10.25
CA ALA A 236 -2.44 -8.35 10.94
C ALA A 236 -3.27 -7.08 11.19
N MET A 237 -3.02 -5.99 10.48
CA MET A 237 -3.83 -4.77 10.57
C MET A 237 -5.11 -4.95 9.75
N TYR A 238 -6.26 -4.81 10.40
CA TYR A 238 -7.59 -5.03 9.81
C TYR A 238 -7.76 -4.25 8.51
N GLU A 239 -7.59 -2.93 8.55
CA GLU A 239 -7.74 -2.05 7.38
C GLU A 239 -6.84 -2.45 6.22
N THR A 240 -5.59 -2.83 6.50
CA THR A 240 -4.65 -3.26 5.46
C THR A 240 -5.10 -4.57 4.82
N LEU A 241 -5.64 -5.50 5.60
CA LEU A 241 -6.17 -6.77 5.10
C LEU A 241 -7.44 -6.57 4.28
N ILE A 242 -8.39 -5.75 4.75
CA ILE A 242 -9.58 -5.39 3.96
C ILE A 242 -9.18 -4.78 2.62
N MET A 243 -8.17 -3.90 2.63
CA MET A 243 -7.63 -3.34 1.40
C MET A 243 -7.12 -4.43 0.45
N TYR A 244 -6.36 -5.42 0.95
CA TYR A 244 -5.91 -6.55 0.13
C TYR A 244 -7.05 -7.46 -0.35
N PHE A 245 -8.07 -7.68 0.49
CA PHE A 245 -9.24 -8.48 0.14
C PHE A 245 -10.01 -7.84 -1.01
N ASN A 246 -10.12 -6.51 -1.04
CA ASN A 246 -10.72 -5.78 -2.14
C ASN A 246 -9.96 -5.95 -3.47
N ASP A 247 -8.64 -6.16 -3.47
CA ASP A 247 -7.92 -6.47 -4.71
C ASP A 247 -7.98 -7.94 -5.11
N LEU A 248 -8.04 -8.85 -4.13
CA LEU A 248 -8.33 -10.26 -4.39
C LEU A 248 -9.72 -10.43 -5.02
N LYS A 249 -10.70 -9.62 -4.59
CA LYS A 249 -12.05 -9.61 -5.16
C LYS A 249 -12.07 -9.32 -6.65
N LYS A 250 -11.19 -8.44 -7.15
CA LYS A 250 -11.03 -8.16 -8.60
C LYS A 250 -10.62 -9.39 -9.40
N ASN A 251 -10.09 -10.42 -8.72
CA ASN A 251 -9.69 -11.70 -9.30
C ASN A 251 -10.61 -12.85 -8.88
N ASN A 252 -11.87 -12.54 -8.49
CA ASN A 252 -12.87 -13.50 -8.04
C ASN A 252 -12.46 -14.30 -6.79
N ILE A 253 -11.71 -13.69 -5.88
CA ILE A 253 -11.35 -14.28 -4.59
C ILE A 253 -11.95 -13.40 -3.51
N PHE A 254 -12.94 -13.93 -2.79
CA PHE A 254 -13.69 -13.22 -1.78
C PHE A 254 -13.16 -13.64 -0.42
N CYS A 255 -12.75 -12.68 0.40
CA CYS A 255 -12.19 -12.94 1.71
C CYS A 255 -12.97 -12.14 2.75
N GLU A 256 -13.26 -12.76 3.88
CA GLU A 256 -13.94 -12.13 5.00
C GLU A 256 -13.27 -12.53 6.31
N ILE A 257 -13.11 -11.58 7.22
CA ILE A 257 -12.66 -11.89 8.59
C ILE A 257 -13.92 -12.18 9.39
N ILE A 258 -14.05 -13.40 9.90
CA ILE A 258 -15.18 -13.85 10.70
C ILE A 258 -14.80 -13.77 12.18
N PRO A 259 -15.42 -12.87 12.97
CA PRO A 259 -15.27 -12.86 14.41
C PRO A 259 -15.86 -14.14 15.00
N LEU A 260 -15.06 -14.89 15.74
CA LEU A 260 -15.52 -16.05 16.52
C LEU A 260 -15.99 -15.66 17.92
N GLN A 261 -15.64 -14.44 18.35
CA GLN A 261 -16.08 -13.83 19.60
C GLN A 261 -16.73 -12.48 19.28
N LYS A 262 -17.82 -12.15 19.98
CA LYS A 262 -18.58 -10.90 19.75
C LYS A 262 -17.73 -9.65 20.01
N THR A 263 -16.77 -9.71 20.93
CA THR A 263 -15.91 -8.58 21.31
C THR A 263 -14.44 -8.99 21.37
N ASN A 264 -13.55 -8.00 21.38
CA ASN A 264 -12.13 -8.14 21.72
C ASN A 264 -11.22 -8.92 20.73
N TRP A 265 -11.67 -9.29 19.54
CA TRP A 265 -10.79 -9.90 18.51
C TRP A 265 -9.88 -8.88 17.79
N LEU A 266 -10.17 -7.58 17.95
CA LEU A 266 -9.34 -6.45 17.52
C LEU A 266 -8.67 -5.76 18.73
N THR A 267 -7.47 -5.25 18.51
CA THR A 267 -6.82 -4.28 19.40
C THR A 267 -7.44 -2.88 19.19
N PRO A 268 -7.31 -1.96 20.15
CA PRO A 268 -7.79 -0.58 19.99
C PRO A 268 -7.20 0.16 18.78
N ARG A 269 -6.04 -0.30 18.27
CA ARG A 269 -5.38 0.27 17.08
C ARG A 269 -5.78 -0.43 15.78
N GLY A 270 -6.73 -1.36 15.80
CA GLY A 270 -7.21 -2.08 14.61
C GLY A 270 -6.32 -3.24 14.16
N GLY A 271 -5.34 -3.66 14.99
CA GLY A 271 -4.62 -4.92 14.78
C GLY A 271 -5.44 -6.12 15.24
N LEU A 272 -5.45 -7.21 14.48
CA LEU A 272 -6.05 -8.49 14.84
C LEU A 272 -5.28 -9.15 15.99
N ARG A 273 -6.01 -9.70 16.96
CA ARG A 273 -5.41 -10.42 18.10
C ARG A 273 -4.99 -11.84 17.72
N LYS A 274 -4.36 -12.55 18.66
CA LYS A 274 -3.84 -13.91 18.46
C LYS A 274 -4.94 -14.96 18.22
N ASP A 275 -6.16 -14.68 18.66
CA ASP A 275 -7.32 -15.56 18.69
C ASP A 275 -8.62 -14.75 18.50
N GLY A 276 -9.76 -15.44 18.48
CA GLY A 276 -11.09 -14.81 18.42
C GLY A 276 -11.61 -14.49 17.02
N TRP A 277 -10.88 -14.89 15.98
CA TRP A 277 -11.29 -14.70 14.58
C TRP A 277 -10.70 -15.79 13.67
N GLN A 278 -11.29 -15.93 12.50
CA GLN A 278 -10.78 -16.68 11.36
C GLN A 278 -10.94 -15.85 10.07
N ILE A 279 -10.31 -16.29 8.98
CA ILE A 279 -10.58 -15.74 7.65
C ILE A 279 -11.25 -16.83 6.82
N ASP A 280 -12.39 -16.50 6.24
CA ASP A 280 -13.07 -17.34 5.26
C ASP A 280 -12.76 -16.83 3.86
N VAL A 281 -12.48 -17.76 2.95
CA VAL A 281 -12.10 -17.50 1.57
C VAL A 281 -12.98 -18.31 0.64
N ALA A 282 -13.70 -17.61 -0.24
CA ALA A 282 -14.49 -18.19 -1.30
C ALA A 282 -13.88 -17.86 -2.66
N PHE A 283 -13.82 -18.85 -3.55
CA PHE A 283 -13.34 -18.69 -4.92
C PHE A 283 -14.54 -18.61 -5.87
N GLY A 284 -14.54 -17.61 -6.74
CA GLY A 284 -15.57 -17.42 -7.78
C GLY A 284 -15.13 -17.90 -9.17
N GLY A 285 -16.04 -17.79 -10.14
CA GLY A 285 -15.76 -18.13 -11.54
C GLY A 285 -15.25 -19.56 -11.74
N LEU A 286 -14.19 -19.73 -12.53
CA LEU A 286 -13.58 -21.03 -12.80
C LEU A 286 -12.72 -21.56 -11.64
N LEU A 287 -12.34 -20.70 -10.68
CA LEU A 287 -11.57 -21.08 -9.50
C LEU A 287 -12.42 -21.84 -8.47
N LYS A 288 -13.77 -21.69 -8.50
CA LYS A 288 -14.69 -22.33 -7.56
C LYS A 288 -14.74 -23.86 -7.63
N LYS A 289 -14.19 -24.45 -8.70
CA LYS A 289 -14.21 -25.91 -8.92
C LYS A 289 -13.31 -26.59 -7.88
N PRO A 290 -13.79 -27.59 -7.10
CA PRO A 290 -12.97 -28.29 -6.11
C PRO A 290 -11.66 -28.85 -6.68
N LYS A 291 -11.70 -29.36 -7.91
CA LYS A 291 -10.52 -29.85 -8.63
C LYS A 291 -9.47 -28.75 -8.89
N THR A 292 -9.90 -27.52 -9.19
CA THR A 292 -8.98 -26.38 -9.36
C THR A 292 -8.29 -26.04 -8.04
N ILE A 293 -9.04 -25.99 -6.94
CA ILE A 293 -8.48 -25.71 -5.59
C ILE A 293 -7.51 -26.82 -5.18
N LYS A 294 -7.88 -28.09 -5.41
CA LYS A 294 -7.00 -29.24 -5.16
C LYS A 294 -5.70 -29.13 -5.96
N ASN A 295 -5.78 -28.91 -7.27
CA ASN A 295 -4.59 -28.76 -8.12
C ASN A 295 -3.73 -27.55 -7.69
N PHE A 296 -4.36 -26.48 -7.21
CA PHE A 296 -3.64 -25.33 -6.69
C PHE A 296 -2.88 -25.70 -5.40
N LYS A 297 -3.52 -26.41 -4.47
CA LYS A 297 -2.86 -26.90 -3.26
C LYS A 297 -1.71 -27.86 -3.58
N ASP A 298 -1.93 -28.81 -4.49
CA ASP A 298 -0.90 -29.75 -4.94
C ASP A 298 0.31 -29.03 -5.54
N TYR A 299 0.07 -27.99 -6.35
CA TYR A 299 1.12 -27.14 -6.89
C TYR A 299 1.97 -26.48 -5.80
N LEU A 300 1.34 -25.88 -4.79
CA LEU A 300 2.07 -25.23 -3.70
C LEU A 300 2.83 -26.25 -2.85
N VAL A 301 2.23 -27.40 -2.54
CA VAL A 301 2.89 -28.49 -1.78
C VAL A 301 4.12 -29.01 -2.52
N ARG A 302 4.01 -29.24 -3.84
CA ARG A 302 5.16 -29.65 -4.64
C ARG A 302 6.26 -28.59 -4.65
N LEU A 303 5.91 -27.30 -4.75
CA LEU A 303 6.89 -26.22 -4.66
C LEU A 303 7.61 -26.22 -3.30
N GLU A 304 6.89 -26.36 -2.19
CA GLU A 304 7.50 -26.47 -0.85
C GLU A 304 8.44 -27.66 -0.76
N LYS A 305 7.99 -28.84 -1.21
CA LYS A 305 8.78 -30.07 -1.17
C LYS A 305 10.07 -29.96 -1.98
N LYS A 306 10.03 -29.37 -3.18
CA LYS A 306 11.19 -29.32 -4.09
C LYS A 306 12.14 -28.17 -3.79
N TYR A 307 11.62 -27.00 -3.40
CA TYR A 307 12.41 -25.77 -3.33
C TYR A 307 12.54 -25.18 -1.93
N GLY A 308 11.83 -25.71 -0.93
CA GLY A 308 11.89 -25.26 0.47
C GLY A 308 11.74 -23.74 0.59
N LYS A 309 12.72 -23.08 1.21
CA LYS A 309 12.73 -21.60 1.40
C LYS A 309 12.63 -20.79 0.11
N ASN A 310 12.97 -21.38 -1.05
CA ASN A 310 12.91 -20.73 -2.35
C ASN A 310 11.57 -20.94 -3.08
N ALA A 311 10.66 -21.75 -2.54
CA ALA A 311 9.39 -22.11 -3.18
C ALA A 311 8.56 -20.88 -3.59
N PHE A 312 8.49 -19.87 -2.71
CA PHE A 312 7.75 -18.64 -2.99
C PHE A 312 8.27 -17.88 -4.22
N ARG A 313 9.56 -17.98 -4.55
CA ARG A 313 10.14 -17.35 -5.76
C ARG A 313 9.52 -17.93 -7.03
N TYR A 314 9.38 -19.26 -7.08
CA TYR A 314 8.79 -19.96 -8.22
C TYR A 314 7.29 -19.69 -8.33
N PHE A 315 6.61 -19.65 -7.18
CA PHE A 315 5.21 -19.24 -7.11
C PHE A 315 4.97 -17.82 -7.62
N ASN A 316 5.80 -16.86 -7.21
CA ASN A 316 5.71 -15.47 -7.66
C ASN A 316 5.85 -15.32 -9.18
N ASN A 317 6.64 -16.20 -9.79
CA ASN A 317 6.89 -16.26 -11.22
C ASN A 317 5.88 -17.15 -11.97
N ALA A 318 4.85 -17.66 -11.30
CA ALA A 318 3.88 -18.59 -11.85
C ALA A 318 4.54 -19.78 -12.57
N ASP A 319 5.56 -20.39 -11.94
CA ASP A 319 6.29 -21.52 -12.51
C ASP A 319 5.60 -22.86 -12.23
N LEU A 320 4.66 -23.24 -13.10
CA LEU A 320 3.88 -24.47 -12.98
C LEU A 320 4.61 -25.72 -13.52
N ARG A 321 5.87 -25.62 -13.97
CA ARG A 321 6.60 -26.76 -14.55
C ARG A 321 6.76 -27.95 -13.60
N ILE A 322 6.68 -27.70 -12.29
CA ILE A 322 6.71 -28.76 -11.27
C ILE A 322 5.47 -29.67 -11.27
N MET A 323 4.39 -29.25 -11.94
CA MET A 323 3.18 -30.06 -12.12
C MET A 323 3.29 -31.07 -13.26
N MET A 324 4.39 -31.02 -14.03
CA MET A 324 4.61 -31.87 -15.21
C MET A 324 5.42 -33.13 -14.89
N ASN A 325 5.99 -33.22 -13.67
CA ASN A 325 6.86 -34.31 -13.24
C ASN A 325 6.28 -35.09 -12.07
#